data_AF-A0A7S0Y331-F1
#
_entry.id   AF-A0A7S0Y331-F1
#
_cell.length_a   1.000
_cell.length_b   1.000
_cell.length_c   1.000
_cell.angle_alpha   90.00
_cell.angle_beta   90.00
_cell.angle_gamma   90.00
#
_symmetry.space_group_name_H-M   'P 1'
#
loop_
_entity.id
_entity.type
_entity.pdbx_description
1 polymer ?
#
loop_
_entity_poly.entity_id
_entity_poly.type
_entity_poly.pdbx_seq_one_letter_code
_entity_poly.pdbx_strand_id
1 'polypeptide(L)'
;GVGRGGGGGGGGRFDPGMLFYSPQIWASDNTDVFSRMSIQQGTSLVYPLSTIGSHITEVPNHQTQRLATLKTRFLIALFGTFGLELDVRRLSSDEMAELSLYIDMFKRLAPIIIRGMFYRLWSPGSVGVIARDAYAWMAVG
;
A
#
# COMPACT_ATOMS: atom_id res chain seq x y z
N GLY A 1 5.89 25.88 4.02
CA GLY A 1 6.90 24.94 3.50
C GLY A 1 6.62 23.58 4.07
N VAL A 2 6.33 22.59 3.23
CA VAL A 2 6.10 21.22 3.71
C VAL A 2 7.44 20.49 3.62
N GLY A 3 7.94 20.07 4.79
CA GLY A 3 9.20 19.35 4.92
C GLY A 3 9.16 18.06 4.12
N ARG A 4 10.16 17.89 3.24
CA ARG A 4 10.51 16.60 2.65
C ARG A 4 11.06 15.71 3.77
N GLY A 5 10.19 14.92 4.39
CA GLY A 5 10.59 13.86 5.30
C GLY A 5 11.22 12.72 4.50
N GLY A 6 12.54 12.78 4.30
CA GLY A 6 13.33 11.63 3.86
C GLY A 6 13.49 10.66 5.02
N GLY A 7 12.70 9.59 5.02
CA GLY A 7 12.98 8.37 5.78
C GLY A 7 13.60 7.34 4.85
N GLY A 8 14.92 7.20 4.90
CA GLY A 8 15.67 6.19 4.15
C GLY A 8 15.69 4.87 4.90
N GLY A 9 15.33 3.79 4.18
CA GLY A 9 15.39 2.41 4.69
C GLY A 9 14.41 1.41 4.07
N GLY A 10 13.56 1.81 3.11
CA GLY A 10 12.79 0.87 2.27
C GLY A 10 13.27 0.86 0.81
N GLY A 11 12.55 1.54 -0.08
CA GLY A 11 12.79 1.52 -1.52
C GLY A 11 14.06 2.22 -2.03
N GLY A 12 15.09 2.42 -1.21
CA GLY A 12 16.35 3.04 -1.62
C GLY A 12 17.11 2.27 -2.71
N ARG A 13 16.76 0.99 -2.93
CA ARG A 13 17.24 0.11 -4.00
C ARG A 13 16.09 -0.63 -4.68
N PHE A 14 14.99 0.07 -4.94
CA PHE A 14 13.88 -0.47 -5.73
C PHE A 14 14.23 -0.40 -7.23
N ASP A 15 15.05 -1.35 -7.68
CA ASP A 15 15.58 -1.40 -9.04
C ASP A 15 15.47 -2.81 -9.67
N PRO A 16 15.47 -2.94 -11.01
CA PRO A 16 15.33 -4.23 -11.69
C PRO A 16 16.47 -5.20 -11.39
N GLY A 17 17.67 -4.68 -11.08
CA GLY A 17 18.83 -5.51 -10.72
C GLY A 17 18.60 -6.25 -9.42
N MET A 18 17.99 -5.60 -8.42
CA MET A 18 17.55 -6.25 -7.20
C MET A 18 16.38 -7.22 -7.45
N LEU A 19 15.44 -6.87 -8.33
CA LEU A 19 14.29 -7.72 -8.64
C LEU A 19 14.66 -9.05 -9.31
N PHE A 20 15.82 -9.12 -9.97
CA PHE A 20 16.35 -10.38 -10.49
C PHE A 20 16.62 -11.42 -9.39
N TYR A 21 17.03 -10.97 -8.20
CA TYR A 21 17.36 -11.83 -7.05
C TYR A 21 16.23 -11.93 -6.03
N SER A 22 15.40 -10.90 -5.90
CA SER A 22 14.27 -10.86 -4.97
C SER A 22 13.01 -10.37 -5.69
N PRO A 23 11.98 -11.21 -5.89
CA PRO A 23 10.81 -10.86 -6.71
C PRO A 23 9.93 -9.76 -6.11
N GLN A 24 10.18 -9.37 -4.86
CA GLN A 24 9.52 -8.26 -4.17
C GLN A 24 10.51 -7.44 -3.37
N ILE A 25 10.21 -6.15 -3.21
CA ILE A 25 11.03 -5.19 -2.48
C ILE A 25 10.13 -4.41 -1.53
N TRP A 26 10.62 -4.17 -0.32
CA TRP A 26 9.97 -3.28 0.63
C TRP A 26 10.00 -1.84 0.10
N ALA A 27 8.84 -1.34 -0.34
CA ALA A 27 8.79 -0.10 -1.12
C ALA A 27 9.12 1.15 -0.29
N SER A 28 8.79 1.16 1.00
CA SER A 28 9.08 2.27 1.91
C SER A 28 8.81 1.86 3.34
N ASP A 29 9.66 2.31 4.27
CA ASP A 29 9.40 2.23 5.71
C ASP A 29 8.23 3.11 6.14
N ASN A 30 7.87 4.10 5.32
CA ASN A 30 6.68 4.89 5.58
C ASN A 30 5.44 4.08 5.20
N THR A 31 4.86 3.43 6.20
CA THR A 31 3.63 2.62 6.10
C THR A 31 2.37 3.43 6.34
N ASP A 32 2.48 4.74 6.50
CA ASP A 32 1.31 5.62 6.57
C ASP A 32 0.47 5.48 5.30
N VAL A 33 -0.81 5.19 5.48
CA VAL A 33 -1.69 4.83 4.37
C VAL A 33 -1.81 5.92 3.30
N PHE A 34 -1.78 7.20 3.69
CA PHE A 34 -1.92 8.32 2.76
C PHE A 34 -0.60 8.60 2.02
N SER A 35 0.54 8.41 2.69
CA SER A 35 1.85 8.43 2.04
C SER A 35 2.02 7.25 1.08
N ARG A 36 1.54 6.06 1.47
CA ARG A 36 1.59 4.84 0.64
C ARG A 36 0.81 4.97 -0.67
N MET A 37 -0.26 5.76 -0.72
CA MET A 37 -1.00 6.00 -1.96
C MET A 37 -0.10 6.58 -3.06
N SER A 38 0.67 7.64 -2.78
CA SER A 38 1.55 8.27 -3.77
C SER A 38 2.77 7.41 -4.08
N ILE A 39 3.32 6.70 -3.08
CA ILE A 39 4.44 5.77 -3.26
C ILE A 39 4.04 4.62 -4.20
N GLN A 40 2.94 3.91 -3.93
CA GLN A 40 2.45 2.84 -4.79
C GLN A 40 2.04 3.34 -6.18
N GLN A 41 1.41 4.53 -6.27
CA GLN A 41 1.12 5.16 -7.56
C GLN A 41 2.39 5.35 -8.38
N GLY A 42 3.43 5.92 -7.78
CA GLY A 42 4.70 6.20 -8.46
C GLY A 42 5.47 4.94 -8.83
N THR A 43 5.65 4.02 -7.88
CA THR A 43 6.37 2.76 -8.11
C THR A 43 5.68 1.91 -9.18
N SER A 44 4.34 1.87 -9.19
CA SER A 44 3.59 1.09 -10.16
C SER A 44 3.66 1.60 -11.60
N LEU A 45 4.25 2.78 -11.85
CA LEU A 45 4.46 3.30 -13.21
C LEU A 45 5.42 2.41 -14.02
N VAL A 46 6.37 1.77 -13.35
CA VAL A 46 7.45 0.99 -13.97
C VAL A 46 7.53 -0.44 -13.46
N TYR A 47 6.94 -0.73 -12.30
CA TYR A 47 7.00 -2.05 -11.68
C TYR A 47 5.58 -2.61 -11.44
N PRO A 48 5.35 -3.92 -11.61
CA PRO A 48 4.06 -4.52 -11.32
C PRO A 48 3.77 -4.53 -9.81
N LEU A 49 2.49 -4.59 -9.41
CA LEU A 49 2.10 -4.60 -7.99
C LEU A 49 2.74 -5.76 -7.20
N SER A 50 2.97 -6.89 -7.87
CA SER A 50 3.58 -8.09 -7.30
C SER A 50 4.99 -7.87 -6.74
N THR A 51 5.64 -6.74 -7.04
CA THR A 51 6.98 -6.42 -6.52
C THR A 51 6.94 -5.46 -5.34
N ILE A 52 5.79 -4.87 -5.02
CA ILE A 52 5.66 -3.72 -4.11
C ILE A 52 5.26 -4.20 -2.71
N GLY A 53 6.23 -4.39 -1.82
CA GLY A 53 6.03 -4.64 -0.38
C GLY A 53 5.07 -3.66 0.27
N SER A 54 3.93 -4.14 0.79
CA SER A 54 2.89 -3.28 1.36
C SER A 54 2.15 -3.91 2.54
N HIS A 55 2.36 -3.37 3.74
CA HIS A 55 1.78 -3.93 4.97
C HIS A 55 0.75 -3.00 5.61
N ILE A 56 -0.20 -3.59 6.34
CA ILE A 56 -0.97 -2.87 7.36
C ILE A 56 -0.10 -2.75 8.61
N THR A 57 0.04 -1.53 9.14
CA THR A 57 0.75 -1.27 10.41
C THR A 57 -0.16 -0.63 11.45
N GLU A 58 0.32 -0.52 12.69
CA GLU A 58 -0.35 0.17 13.80
C GLU A 58 -0.68 1.64 13.49
N VAL A 59 -1.71 2.15 14.19
CA VAL A 59 -2.10 3.56 14.20
C VAL A 59 -2.19 4.07 15.65
N PRO A 60 -1.79 5.32 15.96
CA PRO A 60 -1.20 6.33 15.07
C PRO A 60 0.08 5.84 14.37
N ASN A 61 0.22 6.13 13.08
CA ASN A 61 1.37 5.63 12.31
C ASN A 61 2.68 6.16 12.92
N HIS A 62 3.71 5.31 13.02
CA HIS A 62 4.95 5.66 13.72
C HIS A 62 5.71 6.82 13.05
N GLN A 63 5.70 6.91 11.71
CA GLN A 63 6.45 7.91 10.96
C GLN A 63 5.72 9.27 10.87
N THR A 64 4.39 9.25 10.74
CA THR A 64 3.58 10.44 10.44
C THR A 64 2.62 10.86 11.55
N GLN A 65 2.39 9.98 12.54
CA GLN A 65 1.41 10.14 13.63
C GLN A 65 -0.05 10.27 13.15
N ARG A 66 -0.36 9.96 11.89
CA ARG A 66 -1.74 9.99 11.39
C ARG A 66 -2.52 8.76 11.83
N LEU A 67 -3.82 8.95 11.99
CA LEU A 67 -4.80 7.89 12.19
C LEU A 67 -5.42 7.50 10.83
N ALA A 68 -5.76 6.22 10.71
CA ALA A 68 -6.54 5.70 9.60
C ALA A 68 -7.31 4.45 10.03
N THR A 69 -8.50 4.28 9.46
CA THR A 69 -9.30 3.07 9.71
C THR A 69 -8.59 1.83 9.18
N LEU A 70 -8.90 0.67 9.76
CA LEU A 70 -8.37 -0.61 9.28
C LEU A 70 -8.75 -0.86 7.82
N LYS A 71 -10.00 -0.53 7.43
CA LYS A 71 -10.47 -0.52 6.04
C LYS A 71 -9.54 0.21 5.08
N THR A 72 -9.20 1.47 5.37
CA THR A 72 -8.37 2.27 4.46
C THR A 72 -6.96 1.68 4.35
N ARG A 73 -6.37 1.28 5.49
CA ARG A 73 -5.05 0.62 5.52
C ARG A 73 -5.05 -0.66 4.69
N PHE A 74 -6.08 -1.49 4.83
CA PHE A 74 -6.24 -2.70 4.04
C PHE A 74 -6.36 -2.41 2.54
N LEU A 75 -7.24 -1.48 2.14
CA LEU A 75 -7.48 -1.20 0.72
C LEU A 75 -6.21 -0.72 0.00
N ILE A 76 -5.36 0.05 0.67
CA ILE A 76 -4.07 0.45 0.08
C ILE A 76 -3.07 -0.70 0.11
N ALA A 77 -2.98 -1.46 1.21
CA ALA A 77 -2.06 -2.60 1.31
C ALA A 77 -2.37 -3.71 0.30
N LEU A 78 -3.65 -3.87 -0.08
CA LEU A 78 -4.10 -4.83 -1.07
C LEU A 78 -3.46 -4.60 -2.44
N PHE A 79 -3.18 -3.36 -2.84
CA PHE A 79 -2.54 -3.05 -4.13
C PHE A 79 -1.01 -3.09 -4.03
N GLY A 80 -0.49 -4.27 -3.67
CA GLY A 80 0.92 -4.59 -3.50
C GLY A 80 1.07 -6.04 -3.05
N THR A 81 2.24 -6.41 -2.52
CA THR A 81 2.40 -7.67 -1.79
C THR A 81 1.94 -7.47 -0.34
N PHE A 82 0.68 -7.81 -0.09
CA PHE A 82 0.01 -7.64 1.19
C PHE A 82 0.72 -8.36 2.34
N GLY A 83 0.81 -7.69 3.49
CA GLY A 83 1.28 -8.27 4.73
C GLY A 83 0.76 -7.52 5.96
N LEU A 84 1.08 -8.04 7.14
CA LEU A 84 0.72 -7.46 8.43
C LEU A 84 1.98 -7.18 9.23
N GLU A 85 2.04 -5.99 9.80
CA GLU A 85 3.14 -5.52 10.64
C GLU A 85 2.56 -4.69 11.79
N LEU A 86 1.77 -5.38 12.63
CA LEU A 86 1.13 -4.85 13.83
C LEU A 86 0.99 -5.95 14.89
N ASP A 87 0.89 -5.58 16.16
CA ASP A 87 0.55 -6.52 17.22
C ASP A 87 -0.95 -6.83 17.24
N VAL A 88 -1.33 -7.95 16.62
CA VAL A 88 -2.73 -8.39 16.54
C VAL A 88 -3.37 -8.64 17.91
N ARG A 89 -2.59 -8.85 18.97
CA ARG A 89 -3.11 -9.07 20.34
C ARG A 89 -3.69 -7.79 20.94
N ARG A 90 -3.38 -6.63 20.36
CA ARG A 90 -3.85 -5.32 20.81
C ARG A 90 -5.12 -4.86 20.11
N LEU A 91 -5.59 -5.61 19.12
CA LEU A 91 -6.84 -5.32 18.41
C LEU A 91 -8.03 -5.65 19.30
N SER A 92 -9.06 -4.81 19.21
CA SER A 92 -10.37 -5.13 19.76
C SER A 92 -10.98 -6.36 19.07
N SER A 93 -12.02 -6.95 19.67
CA SER A 93 -12.79 -8.03 19.04
C SER A 93 -13.32 -7.65 17.67
N ASP A 94 -13.77 -6.40 17.53
CA ASP A 94 -14.38 -5.88 16.31
C ASP A 94 -13.33 -5.66 15.22
N GLU A 95 -12.17 -5.10 15.58
CA GLU A 95 -11.03 -4.96 14.65
C GLU A 95 -10.46 -6.32 14.22
N MET A 96 -10.42 -7.30 15.12
CA MET A 96 -10.00 -8.66 14.80
C MET A 96 -10.96 -9.33 13.81
N ALA A 97 -12.28 -9.17 14.03
CA ALA A 97 -13.29 -9.66 13.11
C ALA A 97 -13.19 -8.96 11.74
N GLU A 98 -13.01 -7.64 11.72
CA GLU A 98 -12.80 -6.86 10.50
C GLU A 98 -11.53 -7.31 9.75
N LEU A 99 -10.41 -7.52 10.46
CA LEU A 99 -9.16 -8.01 9.89
C LEU A 99 -9.32 -9.40 9.27
N SER A 100 -10.06 -10.30 9.92
CA SER A 100 -10.33 -11.64 9.38
C SER A 100 -11.06 -11.57 8.03
N LEU A 101 -12.09 -10.73 7.92
CA LEU A 101 -12.82 -10.52 6.67
C LEU A 101 -11.90 -10.00 5.56
N TYR A 102 -10.99 -9.09 5.91
CA TYR A 102 -10.01 -8.55 4.98
C TYR A 102 -8.96 -9.57 4.53
N ILE A 103 -8.49 -10.43 5.43
CA ILE A 103 -7.58 -11.53 5.06
C ILE A 103 -8.28 -12.47 4.07
N ASP A 104 -9.55 -12.81 4.29
CA ASP A 104 -10.30 -13.67 3.38
C ASP A 104 -10.61 -12.99 2.05
N MET A 105 -10.77 -11.66 2.05
CA MET A 105 -10.87 -10.88 0.82
C MET A 105 -9.54 -10.85 0.07
N PHE A 106 -8.42 -10.63 0.75
CA PHE A 106 -7.08 -10.69 0.17
C PHE A 106 -6.83 -12.05 -0.48
N LYS A 107 -7.08 -13.17 0.21
CA LYS A 107 -6.89 -14.53 -0.35
C LYS A 107 -7.62 -14.73 -1.69
N ARG A 108 -8.84 -14.18 -1.80
CA ARG A 108 -9.64 -14.24 -3.04
C ARG A 108 -9.11 -13.33 -4.14
N LEU A 109 -8.65 -12.13 -3.79
CA LEU A 109 -8.21 -11.11 -4.75
C LEU A 109 -6.73 -11.21 -5.12
N ALA A 110 -5.90 -11.88 -4.32
CA ALA A 110 -4.45 -11.97 -4.50
C ALA A 110 -4.05 -12.46 -5.91
N PRO A 111 -4.69 -13.47 -6.53
CA PRO A 111 -4.36 -13.86 -7.89
C PRO A 111 -4.53 -12.73 -8.91
N ILE A 112 -5.60 -11.94 -8.76
CA ILE A 112 -5.90 -10.79 -9.64
C ILE A 112 -4.90 -9.66 -9.41
N ILE A 113 -4.58 -9.36 -8.14
CA ILE A 113 -3.61 -8.30 -7.80
C ILE A 113 -2.20 -8.65 -8.30
N ILE A 114 -1.78 -9.90 -8.13
CA ILE A 114 -0.40 -10.34 -8.39
C ILE A 114 -0.17 -10.59 -9.89
N ARG A 115 -1.17 -11.13 -10.60
CA ARG A 115 -0.99 -11.60 -11.99
C ARG A 115 -1.84 -10.86 -13.01
N GLY A 116 -2.82 -10.08 -12.55
CA GLY A 116 -3.74 -9.36 -13.42
C GLY A 116 -3.16 -8.07 -13.99
N MET A 117 -4.00 -7.39 -14.76
CA MET A 117 -3.72 -6.10 -15.35
C MET A 117 -4.08 -4.98 -14.37
N PHE A 118 -3.12 -4.08 -14.10
CA PHE A 118 -3.31 -2.95 -13.20
C PHE A 118 -3.56 -1.65 -13.96
N TYR A 119 -4.65 -0.96 -13.62
CA TYR A 119 -5.06 0.31 -14.19
C TYR A 119 -5.12 1.40 -13.12
N ARG A 120 -4.46 2.52 -13.40
CA ARG A 120 -4.63 3.77 -12.65
C ARG A 120 -5.77 4.55 -13.29
N LEU A 121 -6.89 4.66 -12.58
CA LEU A 121 -8.08 5.35 -13.06
C LEU A 121 -8.02 6.85 -12.77
N TRP A 122 -7.48 7.22 -11.61
CA TRP A 122 -7.40 8.62 -11.20
C TRP A 122 -6.29 8.86 -10.17
N SER A 123 -5.67 10.05 -10.21
CA SER A 123 -4.72 10.55 -9.21
C SER A 123 -4.72 12.09 -9.15
N PRO A 124 -4.18 12.72 -8.09
CA PRO A 124 -4.10 14.17 -8.00
C PRO A 124 -3.29 14.73 -9.19
N GLY A 125 -3.87 15.70 -9.91
CA GLY A 125 -3.31 16.26 -11.15
C GLY A 125 -3.87 15.65 -12.44
N SER A 126 -4.71 14.61 -12.37
CA SER A 126 -5.52 14.18 -13.50
C SER A 126 -6.55 15.27 -13.88
N VAL A 127 -6.72 15.52 -15.19
CA VAL A 127 -7.57 16.62 -15.71
C VAL A 127 -9.02 16.46 -15.25
N GLY A 128 -9.62 17.52 -14.70
CA GLY A 128 -11.07 17.63 -14.52
C GLY A 128 -11.64 17.39 -13.11
N VAL A 129 -10.85 17.15 -12.06
CA VAL A 129 -11.37 16.91 -10.69
C VAL A 129 -10.50 17.60 -9.62
N ILE A 130 -11.15 18.23 -8.62
CA ILE A 130 -10.53 19.08 -7.58
C ILE A 130 -10.11 18.28 -6.33
N ALA A 131 -10.36 16.97 -6.27
CA ALA A 131 -9.89 16.17 -5.15
C ALA A 131 -8.35 16.21 -5.11
N ARG A 132 -7.76 16.58 -3.97
CA ARG A 132 -6.31 16.70 -3.83
C ARG A 132 -5.66 15.45 -3.23
N ASP A 133 -6.45 14.61 -2.57
CA ASP A 133 -5.96 13.54 -1.69
C ASP A 133 -6.68 12.19 -1.91
N ALA A 134 -6.98 11.82 -3.16
CA ALA A 134 -7.56 10.51 -3.47
C ALA A 134 -6.78 9.82 -4.61
N TYR A 135 -7.01 8.52 -4.76
CA TYR A 135 -6.48 7.72 -5.86
C TYR A 135 -7.55 6.69 -6.22
N ALA A 136 -7.63 6.34 -7.50
CA ALA A 136 -8.54 5.28 -7.97
C ALA A 136 -7.75 4.28 -8.80
N TRP A 137 -7.86 3.01 -8.41
CA TRP A 137 -7.10 1.88 -8.92
C TRP A 137 -8.03 0.72 -9.25
N MET A 138 -7.68 -0.04 -10.28
CA MET A 138 -8.42 -1.23 -10.69
C MET A 138 -7.44 -2.32 -11.10
N ALA A 139 -7.70 -3.55 -10.67
CA ALA A 139 -6.99 -4.74 -11.13
C ALA A 139 -8.00 -5.69 -11.80
N VAL A 140 -7.64 -6.21 -12.98
CA VAL A 140 -8.49 -7.10 -13.80
C VAL A 140 -7.73 -8.41 -14.03
N GLY A 141 -8.39 -9.54 -13.74
CA GLY A 141 -7.80 -10.88 -13.82
C GLY A 141 -7.92 -11.52 -15.20
#